data_AF-M5BWE4-F1
#
_entry.id   AF-M5BWE4-F1
#
_cell.length_a   1.000
_cell.length_b   1.000
_cell.length_c   1.000
_cell.angle_alpha   90.00
_cell.angle_beta   90.00
_cell.angle_gamma   90.00
#
_symmetry.space_group_name_H-M   'P 1'
#
loop_
_entity.id
_entity.type
_entity.pdbx_description
1 polymer ?
#
loop_
_entity_poly.entity_id
_entity_poly.type
_entity_poly.pdbx_seq_one_letter_code
_entity_poly.pdbx_strand_id
1 'polypeptide(L)'
;MPLTLEIVPTAPWVNMYGSPDPATNYSLSGHLALTLETPAPASPVSPEMYTKPETVHISSLELVFEGKAEMVSSQAGYDGFRICRIAKQLVPEGRRIVLTTEADPHELLGLAGSSSRPSLQQWEVLFDMQLPGWLPPTVDCGHEGGGTRYTIYATATFADSEKSTSWYLSSFYNMMRTKPQPVEAKPVPIELARHRSPPPRLFPDTFDRDALFPFIDHSAVITYLDHDGKIPVELLRSVDVIVTAPQHIGCEEHRVPLLLRVRANDLGSSSLGTLRLDDFEIELNQIEKFSSRPMSAYVDSFPVPSMHEQPPNLPLLSPHPWQSLYALGLVVQHDYAVNWSKHTHLVSGNRVRFKPALGGLELNEDWAKMDTSVSIDPTTRKSHPARKGDRQLQATVFTPHMRIKHELRVGFNLTFVPPEDAPGQEPVRQTAYVLVPISFTPVAVWPPVGVGSGSASPTDSQSSVTSGPYLPAYSQLFYDNGERRDDPLTGWLPMYCEQADEVAEFSASMMSGFPIPSSAQCSPRTLPPSHPVQRRP
;
A
#
# COMPACT_ATOMS: atom_id res chain seq x y z
N MET A 1 -0.33 38.47 12.87
CA MET A 1 0.28 37.34 13.58
C MET A 1 0.40 36.19 12.62
N PRO A 2 1.56 35.54 12.51
CA PRO A 2 1.67 34.33 11.73
C PRO A 2 1.11 33.16 12.55
N LEU A 3 -0.08 32.68 12.18
CA LEU A 3 -0.48 31.32 12.51
C LEU A 3 0.29 30.40 11.56
N THR A 4 1.04 29.45 12.09
CA THR A 4 1.65 28.38 11.31
C THR A 4 0.89 27.08 11.54
N LEU A 5 0.81 26.27 10.48
CA LEU A 5 0.10 25.00 10.47
C LEU A 5 1.09 23.91 10.03
N GLU A 6 1.18 22.83 10.81
CA GLU A 6 2.05 21.69 10.53
C GLU A 6 1.27 20.38 10.65
N ILE A 7 1.50 19.46 9.71
CA ILE A 7 0.91 18.12 9.73
C ILE A 7 1.91 17.15 10.33
N VAL A 8 1.54 16.47 11.40
CA VAL A 8 2.38 15.48 12.09
C VAL A 8 1.68 14.13 12.08
N PRO A 9 1.88 13.29 11.03
CA PRO A 9 1.31 11.95 11.02
C PRO A 9 1.99 11.06 12.06
N THR A 10 1.26 10.09 12.60
CA THR A 10 1.80 9.11 13.57
C THR A 10 2.94 8.29 12.95
N ALA A 11 2.82 8.00 11.66
CA ALA A 11 3.86 7.40 10.84
C ALA A 11 3.83 8.02 9.43
N PRO A 12 4.99 8.19 8.76
CA PRO A 12 5.04 8.68 7.39
C PRO A 12 4.69 7.61 6.34
N TRP A 13 4.20 6.45 6.78
CA TRP A 13 3.78 5.35 5.92
C TRP A 13 2.52 4.66 6.45
N VAL A 14 1.82 3.95 5.56
CA VAL A 14 0.72 3.06 5.90
C VAL A 14 1.00 1.68 5.30
N ASN A 15 1.03 0.66 6.16
CA ASN A 15 1.22 -0.72 5.76
C ASN A 15 -0.14 -1.36 5.45
N MET A 16 -0.36 -1.66 4.17
CA MET A 16 -1.52 -2.40 3.67
C MET A 16 -1.19 -3.88 3.59
N TYR A 17 -2.16 -4.74 3.87
CA TYR A 17 -1.97 -6.19 3.93
C TYR A 17 -2.89 -6.90 2.96
N GLY A 18 -2.34 -7.84 2.20
CA GLY A 18 -3.12 -8.65 1.25
C GLY A 18 -3.27 -8.00 -0.12
N SER A 19 -4.18 -8.55 -0.92
CA SER A 19 -4.54 -8.03 -2.24
C SER A 19 -5.24 -6.66 -2.12
N PRO A 20 -5.23 -5.82 -3.17
CA PRO A 20 -6.12 -4.67 -3.25
C PRO A 20 -7.57 -5.12 -3.08
N ASP A 21 -8.27 -4.58 -2.08
CA ASP A 21 -9.66 -4.94 -1.78
C ASP A 21 -10.46 -3.69 -1.42
N PRO A 22 -11.52 -3.35 -2.20
CA PRO A 22 -12.35 -2.18 -1.93
C PRO A 22 -13.21 -2.29 -0.67
N ALA A 23 -13.39 -3.49 -0.10
CA ALA A 23 -14.12 -3.68 1.15
C ALA A 23 -13.29 -3.38 2.41
N THR A 24 -11.96 -3.26 2.27
CA THR A 24 -11.06 -3.00 3.40
C THR A 24 -10.73 -1.51 3.53
N ASN A 25 -10.47 -1.06 4.76
CA ASN A 25 -10.01 0.29 5.06
C ASN A 25 -8.82 0.26 6.01
N TYR A 26 -7.93 1.25 5.87
CA TYR A 26 -6.77 1.48 6.73
C TYR A 26 -6.88 2.85 7.38
N SER A 27 -6.27 3.02 8.56
CA SER A 27 -6.25 4.29 9.28
C SER A 27 -4.92 5.02 9.04
N LEU A 28 -5.02 6.31 8.76
CA LEU A 28 -3.91 7.26 8.72
C LEU A 28 -4.19 8.34 9.77
N SER A 29 -3.58 8.18 10.94
CA SER A 29 -3.78 9.03 12.10
C SER A 29 -2.60 9.95 12.38
N GLY A 30 -2.85 11.04 13.11
CA GLY A 30 -1.82 11.99 13.51
C GLY A 30 -2.43 13.20 14.21
N HIS A 31 -1.73 14.32 14.18
CA HIS A 31 -2.25 15.60 14.64
C HIS A 31 -1.80 16.76 13.75
N LEU A 32 -2.56 17.85 13.79
CA LEU A 32 -2.17 19.14 13.25
C LEU A 32 -1.66 20.03 14.38
N ALA A 33 -0.43 20.50 14.27
CA ALA A 33 0.12 21.49 15.17
C ALA A 33 -0.23 22.90 14.66
N LEU A 34 -1.05 23.60 15.43
CA LEU A 34 -1.40 25.01 15.25
C LEU A 34 -0.46 25.81 16.12
N THR A 35 0.38 26.65 15.54
CA THR A 35 1.32 27.47 16.31
C THR A 35 1.06 28.95 16.07
N LEU A 36 0.81 29.68 17.16
CA LEU A 36 0.57 31.11 17.14
C LEU A 36 1.79 31.82 17.73
N GLU A 37 2.51 32.56 16.87
CA GLU A 37 3.64 33.37 17.31
C GLU A 37 3.15 34.76 17.73
N THR A 38 3.35 35.10 19.00
CA THR A 38 3.09 36.44 19.50
C THR A 38 4.36 37.28 19.32
N PRO A 39 4.31 38.38 18.55
CA PRO A 39 5.48 39.22 18.34
C PRO A 39 5.95 39.80 19.67
N ALA A 40 7.27 39.87 19.85
CA ALA A 40 7.86 40.52 21.00
C ALA A 40 7.39 42.00 21.07
N PRO A 41 7.14 42.54 22.28
CA PRO A 41 6.76 43.94 22.42
C PRO A 41 7.83 44.84 21.79
N ALA A 42 7.43 45.66 20.81
CA ALA A 42 8.34 46.48 20.02
C ALA A 42 9.00 47.64 20.81
N SER A 43 8.57 47.88 22.06
CA SER A 43 9.13 48.92 22.93
C SER A 43 9.19 48.47 24.39
N PRO A 44 10.34 48.61 25.07
CA PRO A 44 10.49 48.33 26.51
C PRO A 44 9.89 49.43 27.41
N VAL A 45 9.25 50.46 26.85
CA VAL A 45 8.86 51.67 27.58
C VAL A 45 7.39 51.61 28.00
N SER A 46 7.09 50.77 28.98
CA SER A 46 6.03 50.89 30.01
C SER A 46 5.43 49.52 30.35
N PRO A 47 5.63 49.00 31.58
CA PRO A 47 5.10 47.70 32.01
C PRO A 47 3.56 47.65 32.15
N GLU A 48 2.86 48.77 31.96
CA GLU A 48 1.39 48.85 32.05
C GLU A 48 0.67 48.66 30.71
N MET A 49 1.39 48.59 29.59
CA MET A 49 0.77 48.35 28.29
C MET A 49 0.64 46.84 28.06
N TYR A 50 -0.27 46.21 28.83
CA TYR A 50 -0.65 44.81 28.62
C TYR A 50 -1.03 44.61 27.16
N THR A 51 -0.29 43.77 26.45
CA THR A 51 -0.67 43.29 25.12
C THR A 51 -2.06 42.68 25.27
N LYS A 52 -3.06 43.34 24.70
CA LYS A 52 -4.44 42.85 24.68
C LYS A 52 -4.42 41.43 24.12
N PRO A 53 -5.00 40.43 24.82
CA PRO A 53 -5.02 39.07 24.29
C PRO A 53 -5.66 39.08 22.91
N GLU A 54 -4.92 38.56 21.93
CA GLU A 54 -5.42 38.43 20.58
C GLU A 54 -6.08 37.06 20.45
N THR A 55 -7.28 37.09 19.87
CA THR A 55 -8.11 35.90 19.65
C THR A 55 -8.16 35.62 18.16
N VAL A 56 -7.57 34.50 17.73
CA VAL A 56 -7.65 34.01 16.36
C VAL A 56 -8.79 33.00 16.27
N HIS A 57 -9.73 33.25 15.37
CA HIS A 57 -10.87 32.37 15.13
C HIS A 57 -10.65 31.59 13.84
N ILE A 58 -10.52 30.27 13.92
CA ILE A 58 -10.45 29.37 12.76
C ILE A 58 -11.86 28.85 12.49
N SER A 59 -12.38 29.12 11.29
CA SER A 59 -13.73 28.73 10.85
C SER A 59 -13.77 27.38 10.14
N SER A 60 -12.70 27.01 9.46
CA SER A 60 -12.56 25.69 8.83
C SER A 60 -11.12 25.23 8.90
N LEU A 61 -10.94 23.93 9.19
CA LEU A 61 -9.67 23.23 9.17
C LEU A 61 -9.90 21.94 8.37
N GLU A 62 -9.45 21.94 7.12
CA GLU A 62 -9.63 20.83 6.18
C GLU A 62 -8.31 20.07 6.02
N LEU A 63 -8.39 18.74 6.07
CA LEU A 63 -7.31 17.82 5.74
C LEU A 63 -7.64 17.12 4.43
N VAL A 64 -6.71 17.05 3.49
CA VAL A 64 -6.91 16.38 2.20
C VAL A 64 -5.79 15.37 1.98
N PHE A 65 -6.14 14.10 1.82
CA PHE A 65 -5.25 13.05 1.34
C PHE A 65 -5.46 12.88 -0.16
N GLU A 66 -4.43 13.15 -0.97
CA GLU A 66 -4.46 12.94 -2.42
C GLU A 66 -3.48 11.84 -2.82
N GLY A 67 -4.00 10.84 -3.53
CA GLY A 67 -3.21 9.85 -4.24
C GLY A 67 -3.16 10.15 -5.72
N LYS A 68 -1.97 10.12 -6.32
CA LYS A 68 -1.76 10.39 -7.75
C LYS A 68 -0.82 9.36 -8.36
N ALA A 69 -1.03 9.07 -9.64
CA ALA A 69 -0.09 8.37 -10.49
C ALA A 69 0.33 9.31 -11.62
N GLU A 70 1.63 9.48 -11.81
CA GLU A 70 2.17 10.34 -12.87
C GLU A 70 3.12 9.52 -13.73
N MET A 71 2.91 9.53 -15.04
CA MET A 71 3.85 9.00 -16.01
C MET A 71 4.70 10.14 -16.57
N VAL A 72 6.02 10.04 -16.43
CA VAL A 72 6.99 10.97 -17.00
C VAL A 72 8.00 10.19 -17.82
N SER A 73 8.04 10.45 -19.12
CA SER A 73 9.03 9.88 -20.03
C SER A 73 9.28 10.81 -21.22
N SER A 74 10.53 10.96 -21.63
CA SER A 74 10.90 11.57 -22.91
C SER A 74 10.24 10.93 -24.15
N GLN A 75 9.83 9.66 -24.07
CA GLN A 75 9.16 8.95 -25.17
C GLN A 75 7.64 9.04 -25.13
N ALA A 76 7.05 9.04 -23.93
CA ALA A 76 5.61 8.97 -23.73
C ALA A 76 4.99 10.31 -23.32
N GLY A 77 5.82 11.22 -22.85
CA GLY A 77 5.47 12.51 -22.33
C GLY A 77 5.10 12.53 -20.86
N TYR A 78 4.23 13.49 -20.50
CA TYR A 78 3.63 13.61 -19.17
C TYR A 78 2.16 13.25 -19.22
N ASP A 79 1.74 12.37 -18.31
CA ASP A 79 0.33 12.12 -18.02
C ASP A 79 0.14 12.04 -16.51
N GLY A 80 -0.89 12.72 -16.00
CA GLY A 80 -1.19 12.80 -14.58
C GLY A 80 -2.59 12.24 -14.31
N PHE A 81 -2.68 11.31 -13.37
CA PHE A 81 -3.92 10.62 -13.00
C PHE A 81 -4.16 10.71 -11.50
N ARG A 82 -5.33 11.19 -11.09
CA ARG A 82 -5.76 11.21 -9.69
C ARG A 82 -6.32 9.84 -9.33
N ILE A 83 -5.67 9.15 -8.40
CA ILE A 83 -6.11 7.85 -7.90
C ILE A 83 -7.24 8.03 -6.89
N CYS A 84 -7.07 8.95 -5.95
CA CYS A 84 -8.08 9.25 -4.93
C CYS A 84 -7.91 10.69 -4.40
N ARG A 85 -8.98 11.25 -3.86
CA ARG A 85 -8.98 12.50 -3.09
C ARG A 85 -9.94 12.33 -1.93
N ILE A 86 -9.41 12.29 -0.71
CA ILE A 86 -10.18 12.10 0.52
C ILE A 86 -10.05 13.36 1.34
N ALA A 87 -11.15 14.07 1.55
CA ALA A 87 -11.19 15.29 2.35
C ALA A 87 -11.85 15.00 3.70
N LYS A 88 -11.24 15.47 4.78
CA LYS A 88 -11.77 15.40 6.15
C LYS A 88 -11.79 16.78 6.76
N GLN A 89 -13.01 17.24 7.07
CA GLN A 89 -13.20 18.47 7.83
C GLN A 89 -13.00 18.18 9.32
N LEU A 90 -12.01 18.83 9.95
CA LEU A 90 -11.69 18.65 11.38
C LEU A 90 -12.49 19.60 12.28
N VAL A 91 -12.96 20.73 11.73
CA VAL A 91 -13.87 21.66 12.42
C VAL A 91 -15.25 21.54 11.80
N PRO A 92 -16.24 20.97 12.49
CA PRO A 92 -17.61 20.84 11.97
C PRO A 92 -18.17 22.20 11.53
N GLU A 93 -19.01 22.19 10.51
CA GLU A 93 -19.66 23.40 10.00
C GLU A 93 -20.39 24.15 11.13
N GLY A 94 -20.21 25.48 11.19
CA GLY A 94 -20.78 26.33 12.24
C GLY A 94 -20.03 26.33 13.58
N ARG A 95 -19.01 25.47 13.76
CA ARG A 95 -18.09 25.55 14.90
C ARG A 95 -16.84 26.36 14.54
N ARG A 96 -16.17 26.89 15.56
CA ARG A 96 -14.91 27.62 15.41
C ARG A 96 -13.93 27.24 16.50
N ILE A 97 -12.65 27.14 16.14
CA ILE A 97 -11.56 27.03 17.11
C ILE A 97 -11.16 28.45 17.49
N VAL A 98 -11.09 28.74 18.78
CA VAL A 98 -10.62 30.03 19.30
C VAL A 98 -9.24 29.81 19.90
N LEU A 99 -8.22 30.38 19.27
CA LEU A 99 -6.86 30.39 19.79
C LEU A 99 -6.64 31.72 20.49
N THR A 100 -6.26 31.68 21.76
CA THR A 100 -6.12 32.88 22.60
C THR A 100 -4.70 32.98 23.13
N THR A 101 -4.04 34.11 22.89
CA THR A 101 -2.69 34.41 23.43
C THR A 101 -2.69 34.78 24.91
N GLU A 102 -3.72 34.39 25.67
CA GLU A 102 -3.74 34.63 27.11
C GLU A 102 -2.63 33.76 27.73
N ALA A 103 -1.49 34.39 27.97
CA ALA A 103 -0.44 33.79 28.78
C ALA A 103 -1.00 33.60 30.18
N ASP A 104 -0.80 32.41 30.77
CA ASP A 104 -1.10 32.20 32.17
C ASP A 104 -0.37 33.29 32.97
N PRO A 105 -1.08 34.14 33.74
CA PRO A 105 -0.45 35.21 34.51
C PRO A 105 0.64 34.70 35.47
N HIS A 106 0.64 33.41 35.83
CA HIS A 106 1.69 32.79 36.62
C HIS A 106 2.99 32.52 35.85
N GLU A 107 2.95 32.27 34.55
CA GLU A 107 4.16 32.08 33.71
C GLU A 107 4.89 33.40 33.45
N LEU A 108 4.15 34.51 33.38
CA LEU A 108 4.71 35.85 33.17
C LEU A 108 5.56 36.34 34.37
N LEU A 109 5.29 35.85 35.58
CA LEU A 109 6.02 36.25 36.79
C LEU A 109 7.36 35.52 36.97
N GLY A 110 7.57 34.37 36.30
CA GLY A 110 8.80 33.57 36.40
C GLY A 110 9.89 33.91 35.37
N LEU A 111 9.57 34.65 34.32
CA LEU A 111 10.42 34.85 33.13
C LEU A 111 10.96 36.28 32.96
N ALA A 112 10.94 37.12 34.00
CA ALA A 112 11.54 38.46 33.99
C ALA A 112 13.08 38.49 33.77
N GLY A 113 13.71 37.36 33.43
CA GLY A 113 15.10 37.27 33.04
C GLY A 113 15.30 37.41 31.53
N SER A 114 15.37 38.64 31.01
CA SER A 114 16.03 39.11 29.76
C SER A 114 15.90 38.32 28.43
N SER A 115 15.21 37.19 28.33
CA SER A 115 15.08 36.44 27.08
C SER A 115 13.95 37.04 26.26
N SER A 116 14.29 37.89 25.29
CA SER A 116 13.41 38.54 24.33
C SER A 116 12.78 37.57 23.30
N ARG A 117 12.51 36.31 23.68
CA ARG A 117 12.02 35.30 22.76
C ARG A 117 10.49 35.45 22.60
N PRO A 118 9.95 35.43 21.37
CA PRO A 118 8.50 35.44 21.14
C PRO A 118 7.84 34.27 21.88
N SER A 119 6.68 34.52 22.50
CA SER A 119 5.89 33.46 23.11
C SER A 119 5.22 32.67 22.00
N LEU A 120 5.52 31.37 21.97
CA LEU A 120 5.02 30.42 21.01
C LEU A 120 3.98 29.55 21.71
N GLN A 121 2.72 29.70 21.33
CA GLN A 121 1.65 28.85 21.82
C GLN A 121 1.31 27.82 20.75
N GLN A 122 1.17 26.57 21.17
CA GLN A 122 0.93 25.44 20.28
C GLN A 122 -0.30 24.67 20.74
N TRP A 123 -1.16 24.31 19.78
CA TRP A 123 -2.31 23.43 19.98
C TRP A 123 -2.22 22.25 19.03
N GLU A 124 -2.71 21.10 19.46
CA GLU A 124 -2.72 19.87 18.67
C GLU A 124 -4.15 19.45 18.37
N VAL A 125 -4.47 19.30 17.09
CA VAL A 125 -5.78 18.79 16.63
C VAL A 125 -5.59 17.39 16.07
N LEU A 126 -6.08 16.37 16.79
CA LEU A 126 -5.97 14.98 16.37
C LEU A 126 -6.79 14.71 15.10
N PHE A 127 -6.27 13.84 14.22
CA PHE A 127 -6.98 13.35 13.06
C PHE A 127 -6.80 11.84 12.88
N ASP A 128 -7.76 11.24 12.17
CA ASP A 128 -7.75 9.86 11.71
C ASP A 128 -8.50 9.79 10.37
N MET A 129 -7.78 9.49 9.28
CA MET A 129 -8.35 9.38 7.94
C MET A 129 -8.48 7.91 7.54
N GLN A 130 -9.67 7.52 7.07
CA GLN A 130 -9.90 6.20 6.50
C GLN A 130 -9.42 6.16 5.05
N LEU A 131 -8.43 5.31 4.78
CA LEU A 131 -7.87 5.07 3.46
C LEU A 131 -8.45 3.77 2.88
N PRO A 132 -8.98 3.78 1.64
CA PRO A 132 -9.46 2.58 0.99
C PRO A 132 -8.35 1.55 0.79
N GLY A 133 -8.65 0.27 1.03
CA GLY A 133 -7.67 -0.81 0.97
C GLY A 133 -7.35 -1.31 -0.43
N TRP A 134 -8.01 -0.78 -1.46
CA TRP A 134 -7.67 -1.02 -2.87
C TRP A 134 -6.54 -0.14 -3.39
N LEU A 135 -6.10 0.87 -2.63
CA LEU A 135 -5.07 1.80 -3.09
C LEU A 135 -3.76 1.06 -3.45
N PRO A 136 -3.15 1.39 -4.60
CA PRO A 136 -1.89 0.77 -5.02
C PRO A 136 -0.73 1.22 -4.12
N PRO A 137 0.33 0.42 -3.97
CA PRO A 137 1.50 0.85 -3.20
C PRO A 137 2.17 2.08 -3.85
N THR A 138 2.85 2.88 -3.03
CA THR A 138 3.80 3.90 -3.49
C THR A 138 4.89 3.20 -4.30
N VAL A 139 5.10 3.67 -5.53
CA VAL A 139 6.09 3.09 -6.42
C VAL A 139 6.60 4.15 -7.38
N ASP A 140 7.92 4.24 -7.53
CA ASP A 140 8.53 5.11 -8.53
C ASP A 140 8.46 4.46 -9.93
N CYS A 141 8.25 5.27 -10.94
CA CYS A 141 8.08 4.83 -12.32
C CYS A 141 9.04 5.59 -13.24
N GLY A 142 9.96 4.84 -13.87
CA GLY A 142 10.94 5.38 -14.81
C GLY A 142 12.07 6.19 -14.15
N HIS A 143 12.97 6.70 -14.97
CA HIS A 143 14.13 7.49 -14.51
C HIS A 143 13.81 8.97 -14.31
N GLU A 144 12.67 9.44 -14.81
CA GLU A 144 12.31 10.86 -14.87
C GLU A 144 11.41 11.32 -13.70
N GLY A 145 11.25 10.47 -12.67
CA GLY A 145 10.58 10.86 -11.42
C GLY A 145 9.06 10.69 -11.41
N GLY A 146 8.48 9.94 -12.35
CA GLY A 146 7.09 9.50 -12.29
C GLY A 146 6.84 8.45 -11.21
N GLY A 147 5.60 8.00 -11.08
CA GLY A 147 5.22 6.98 -10.11
C GLY A 147 3.85 7.20 -9.48
N THR A 148 3.51 6.32 -8.54
CA THR A 148 2.36 6.45 -7.65
C THR A 148 2.82 7.03 -6.32
N ARG A 149 2.20 8.14 -5.88
CA ARG A 149 2.56 8.86 -4.65
C ARG A 149 1.31 9.37 -3.94
N TYR A 150 1.44 9.55 -2.63
CA TYR A 150 0.39 10.07 -1.77
C TYR A 150 0.91 11.20 -0.90
N THR A 151 0.07 12.21 -0.68
CA THR A 151 0.43 13.39 0.09
C THR A 151 -0.77 13.86 0.90
N ILE A 152 -0.54 14.28 2.15
CA ILE A 152 -1.52 14.98 2.98
C ILE A 152 -1.28 16.49 2.87
N TYR A 153 -2.37 17.23 2.72
CA TYR A 153 -2.45 18.68 2.72
C TYR A 153 -3.38 19.12 3.85
N ALA A 154 -3.10 20.27 4.45
CA ALA A 154 -3.98 20.86 5.44
C ALA A 154 -4.14 22.35 5.16
N THR A 155 -5.38 22.83 5.30
CA THR A 155 -5.72 24.23 5.06
C THR A 155 -6.60 24.73 6.19
N ALA A 156 -6.19 25.84 6.80
CA ALA A 156 -6.95 26.55 7.81
C ALA A 156 -7.50 27.85 7.22
N THR A 157 -8.79 28.11 7.43
CA THR A 157 -9.44 29.37 7.04
C THR A 157 -9.95 30.10 8.27
N PHE A 158 -9.75 31.42 8.30
CA PHE A 158 -10.13 32.25 9.43
C PHE A 158 -11.58 32.66 9.33
N ALA A 159 -12.26 32.72 10.48
CA ALA A 159 -13.57 33.35 10.55
C ALA A 159 -13.41 34.85 10.28
N ASP A 160 -14.32 35.43 9.50
CA ASP A 160 -14.39 36.88 9.38
C ASP A 160 -14.60 37.45 10.78
N SER A 161 -13.65 38.29 11.25
CA SER A 161 -13.79 38.87 12.57
C SER A 161 -15.02 39.79 12.51
N GLU A 162 -16.11 39.37 13.13
CA GLU A 162 -17.32 40.17 13.37
C GLU A 162 -16.99 41.29 14.36
N LYS A 163 -16.03 42.15 14.03
CA LYS A 163 -15.91 43.43 14.69
C LYS A 163 -17.13 44.21 14.24
N SER A 164 -18.14 44.24 15.10
CA SER A 164 -19.33 45.09 15.02
C SER A 164 -18.88 46.55 14.98
N THR A 165 -18.41 47.00 13.82
CA THR A 165 -17.98 48.37 13.61
C THR A 165 -19.21 49.22 13.38
N SER A 166 -19.75 49.78 14.46
CA SER A 166 -20.74 50.85 14.43
C SER A 166 -20.11 52.14 13.91
N TRP A 167 -19.81 52.24 12.62
CA TRP A 167 -19.50 53.52 11.97
C TRP A 167 -19.83 53.47 10.47
N TYR A 168 -20.82 54.28 10.09
CA TYR A 168 -21.40 54.42 8.74
C TYR A 168 -20.42 54.91 7.65
N LEU A 169 -19.13 55.13 7.97
CA LEU A 169 -18.12 55.61 7.02
C LEU A 169 -17.07 54.55 6.62
N SER A 170 -17.19 53.31 7.11
CA SER A 170 -16.26 52.21 6.79
C SER A 170 -16.42 51.60 5.39
N SER A 171 -17.53 51.86 4.69
CA SER A 171 -17.86 51.21 3.41
C SER A 171 -16.82 51.44 2.30
N PHE A 172 -16.11 52.57 2.29
CA PHE A 172 -15.12 52.85 1.26
C PHE A 172 -13.75 52.18 1.49
N TYR A 173 -13.44 51.80 2.74
CA TYR A 173 -12.18 51.10 3.07
C TYR A 173 -12.30 49.57 3.05
N ASN A 174 -13.52 49.01 3.05
CA ASN A 174 -13.72 47.57 2.90
C ASN A 174 -13.40 47.06 1.49
N MET A 175 -13.33 47.92 0.48
CA MET A 175 -13.02 47.54 -0.90
C MET A 175 -11.55 47.13 -1.10
N MET A 176 -10.66 47.45 -0.14
CA MET A 176 -9.25 47.04 -0.14
C MET A 176 -8.89 46.04 0.98
N ARG A 177 -9.88 45.52 1.74
CA ARG A 177 -9.58 44.47 2.72
C ARG A 177 -9.27 43.19 1.96
N THR A 178 -8.00 42.79 1.99
CA THR A 178 -7.58 41.46 1.57
C THR A 178 -8.33 40.44 2.43
N LYS A 179 -9.18 39.63 1.79
CA LYS A 179 -9.79 38.46 2.43
C LYS A 179 -8.67 37.71 3.13
N PRO A 180 -8.81 37.32 4.42
CA PRO A 180 -7.74 36.61 5.12
C PRO A 180 -7.36 35.39 4.29
N GLN A 181 -6.09 35.36 3.86
CA GLN A 181 -5.58 34.27 3.04
C GLN A 181 -5.61 32.99 3.89
N PRO A 182 -6.09 31.86 3.35
CA PRO A 182 -5.98 30.59 4.05
C PRO A 182 -4.51 30.31 4.42
N VAL A 183 -4.29 29.73 5.60
CA VAL A 183 -2.98 29.20 5.99
C VAL A 183 -2.91 27.75 5.55
N GLU A 184 -1.92 27.44 4.72
CA GLU A 184 -1.66 26.09 4.23
C GLU A 184 -0.46 25.49 4.96
N ALA A 185 -0.58 24.23 5.36
CA ALA A 185 0.55 23.48 5.90
C ALA A 185 1.50 23.07 4.77
N LYS A 186 2.77 22.85 5.13
CA LYS A 186 3.70 22.15 4.23
C LYS A 186 3.14 20.75 3.93
N PRO A 187 3.00 20.35 2.65
CA PRO A 187 2.50 19.02 2.30
C PRO A 187 3.41 17.92 2.85
N VAL A 188 2.80 16.85 3.36
CA VAL A 188 3.54 15.71 3.94
C VAL A 188 3.34 14.46 3.08
N PRO A 189 4.41 13.91 2.46
CA PRO A 189 4.31 12.69 1.68
C PRO A 189 4.00 11.50 2.60
N ILE A 190 3.18 10.58 2.11
CA ILE A 190 2.83 9.33 2.79
C ILE A 190 3.18 8.14 1.90
N GLU A 191 3.94 7.20 2.43
CA GLU A 191 4.30 5.97 1.72
C GLU A 191 3.27 4.87 1.98
N LEU A 192 2.62 4.35 0.93
CA LEU A 192 1.78 3.17 1.04
C LEU A 192 2.61 1.93 0.68
N ALA A 193 2.85 1.06 1.64
CA ALA A 193 3.54 -0.21 1.40
C ALA A 193 2.55 -1.35 1.49
N ARG A 194 2.50 -2.22 0.48
CA ARG A 194 1.64 -3.40 0.47
C ARG A 194 2.45 -4.65 0.77
N HIS A 195 2.07 -5.34 1.83
CA HIS A 195 2.72 -6.54 2.32
C HIS A 195 1.78 -7.74 2.23
N ARG A 196 2.36 -8.93 2.28
CA ARG A 196 1.63 -10.15 2.63
C ARG A 196 2.25 -10.77 3.86
N SER A 197 1.39 -11.30 4.71
CA SER A 197 1.82 -12.12 5.84
C SER A 197 1.76 -13.59 5.42
N PRO A 198 2.80 -14.38 5.71
CA PRO A 198 2.69 -15.82 5.55
C PRO A 198 1.59 -16.33 6.48
N PRO A 199 0.84 -17.38 6.08
CA PRO A 199 -0.14 -17.98 6.98
C PRO A 199 0.56 -18.48 8.24
N PRO A 200 -0.09 -18.41 9.42
CA PRO A 200 0.48 -18.92 10.65
C PRO A 200 0.82 -20.41 10.47
N ARG A 201 2.08 -20.76 10.73
CA ARG A 201 2.54 -22.16 10.67
C ARG A 201 2.01 -22.88 11.91
N LEU A 202 0.78 -23.40 11.82
CA LEU A 202 0.13 -24.14 12.90
C LEU A 202 0.86 -25.45 13.25
N PHE A 203 1.66 -25.98 12.32
CA PHE A 203 2.41 -27.22 12.50
C PHE A 203 3.86 -27.04 12.00
N PRO A 204 4.88 -27.21 12.86
CA PRO A 204 6.29 -27.09 12.47
C PRO A 204 6.79 -28.17 11.50
N ASP A 205 6.09 -29.30 11.37
CA ASP A 205 6.77 -30.57 11.04
C ASP A 205 6.39 -31.28 9.73
N THR A 206 5.52 -30.71 8.88
CA THR A 206 5.17 -31.41 7.63
C THR A 206 5.62 -30.63 6.41
N PHE A 207 6.77 -31.05 5.90
CA PHE A 207 7.42 -30.72 4.64
C PHE A 207 8.37 -29.51 4.66
N ASP A 208 9.64 -29.89 4.79
CA ASP A 208 10.92 -29.22 4.56
C ASP A 208 11.01 -28.59 3.16
N ARG A 209 10.10 -27.67 2.84
CA ARG A 209 10.18 -26.81 1.66
C ARG A 209 10.25 -25.39 2.17
N ASP A 210 11.41 -24.75 1.98
CA ASP A 210 11.79 -23.41 2.42
C ASP A 210 10.87 -22.25 1.94
N ALA A 211 9.65 -22.51 1.48
CA ALA A 211 8.71 -21.49 1.05
C ALA A 211 8.00 -20.82 2.23
N LEU A 212 7.83 -19.50 2.16
CA LEU A 212 7.05 -18.73 3.14
C LEU A 212 5.54 -18.88 2.93
N PHE A 213 5.10 -19.15 1.71
CA PHE A 213 3.69 -19.21 1.32
C PHE A 213 3.27 -20.61 0.85
N PRO A 214 1.97 -20.95 0.91
CA PRO A 214 1.45 -22.23 0.45
C PRO A 214 1.74 -22.49 -1.02
N PHE A 215 1.91 -23.76 -1.38
CA PHE A 215 2.04 -24.18 -2.76
C PHE A 215 0.67 -24.29 -3.44
N ILE A 216 0.60 -23.92 -4.72
CA ILE A 216 -0.57 -24.06 -5.58
C ILE A 216 -0.20 -24.87 -6.80
N ASP A 217 -1.09 -25.77 -7.21
CA ASP A 217 -1.00 -26.53 -8.44
C ASP A 217 -1.50 -25.70 -9.63
N HIS A 218 -0.65 -25.52 -10.63
CA HIS A 218 -1.00 -24.91 -11.91
C HIS A 218 -1.07 -25.98 -12.99
N SER A 219 -2.29 -26.39 -13.35
CA SER A 219 -2.52 -27.19 -14.56
C SER A 219 -2.26 -26.30 -15.77
N ALA A 220 -1.22 -26.61 -16.54
CA ALA A 220 -0.73 -25.71 -17.57
C ALA A 220 -0.95 -26.28 -18.97
N VAL A 221 -1.39 -25.42 -19.88
CA VAL A 221 -1.55 -25.77 -21.29
C VAL A 221 -0.20 -25.66 -21.99
N ILE A 222 0.26 -26.77 -22.57
CA ILE A 222 1.53 -26.81 -23.28
C ILE A 222 1.41 -26.05 -24.61
N THR A 223 2.39 -25.18 -24.86
CA THR A 223 2.55 -24.47 -26.12
C THR A 223 3.78 -25.01 -26.86
N TYR A 224 3.62 -25.42 -28.11
CA TYR A 224 4.70 -25.96 -28.93
C TYR A 224 5.36 -24.85 -29.76
N LEU A 225 6.69 -24.80 -29.73
CA LEU A 225 7.46 -23.93 -30.61
C LEU A 225 7.66 -24.66 -31.94
N ASP A 226 7.19 -24.08 -33.05
CA ASP A 226 7.42 -24.55 -34.42
C ASP A 226 7.15 -26.05 -34.63
N HIS A 227 5.88 -26.45 -34.53
CA HIS A 227 5.46 -27.82 -34.76
C HIS A 227 5.73 -28.26 -36.22
N ASP A 228 6.70 -29.14 -36.42
CA ASP A 228 7.15 -29.56 -37.75
C ASP A 228 6.24 -30.60 -38.43
N GLY A 229 5.18 -31.05 -37.74
CA GLY A 229 4.21 -32.01 -38.27
C GLY A 229 4.63 -33.47 -38.12
N LYS A 230 5.85 -33.75 -37.65
CA LYS A 230 6.39 -35.12 -37.60
C LYS A 230 5.97 -35.90 -36.37
N ILE A 231 5.67 -35.21 -35.26
CA ILE A 231 5.04 -35.82 -34.10
C ILE A 231 3.52 -35.71 -34.28
N PRO A 232 2.76 -36.82 -34.16
CA PRO A 232 1.31 -36.76 -34.20
C PRO A 232 0.77 -35.79 -33.13
N VAL A 233 -0.18 -34.95 -33.50
CA VAL A 233 -0.73 -33.91 -32.62
C VAL A 233 -1.47 -34.53 -31.42
N GLU A 234 -2.02 -35.73 -31.60
CA GLU A 234 -2.63 -36.54 -30.55
C GLU A 234 -1.60 -36.93 -29.48
N LEU A 235 -0.42 -37.37 -29.93
CA LEU A 235 0.88 -37.35 -29.22
C LEU A 235 1.01 -36.22 -28.22
N LEU A 236 1.12 -35.04 -28.78
CA LEU A 236 1.46 -33.85 -28.04
C LEU A 236 0.34 -33.44 -27.08
N ARG A 237 -0.92 -33.50 -27.54
CA ARG A 237 -2.10 -33.17 -26.71
C ARG A 237 -2.31 -34.12 -25.53
N SER A 238 -1.72 -35.32 -25.57
CA SER A 238 -1.78 -36.27 -24.46
C SER A 238 -0.90 -35.89 -23.27
N VAL A 239 0.07 -34.99 -23.48
CA VAL A 239 1.03 -34.63 -22.43
C VAL A 239 0.36 -33.68 -21.44
N ASP A 240 0.22 -34.14 -20.21
CA ASP A 240 -0.26 -33.34 -19.08
C ASP A 240 0.92 -32.79 -18.29
N VAL A 241 0.85 -31.51 -17.95
CA VAL A 241 1.84 -30.84 -17.09
C VAL A 241 1.14 -30.12 -15.95
N ILE A 242 1.57 -30.42 -14.72
CA ILE A 242 1.23 -29.66 -13.53
C ILE A 242 2.51 -29.06 -12.94
N VAL A 243 2.52 -27.75 -12.77
CA VAL A 243 3.60 -27.04 -12.08
C VAL A 243 3.08 -26.58 -10.73
N THR A 244 3.68 -27.06 -9.66
CA THR A 244 3.36 -26.67 -8.29
C THR A 244 4.39 -25.65 -7.81
N ALA A 245 3.95 -24.44 -7.48
CA ALA A 245 4.82 -23.33 -7.04
C ALA A 245 4.19 -22.59 -5.84
N PRO A 246 4.96 -21.85 -5.04
CA PRO A 246 4.42 -20.99 -4.00
C PRO A 246 3.44 -19.98 -4.60
N GLN A 247 2.28 -19.78 -3.95
CA GLN A 247 1.28 -18.79 -4.34
C GLN A 247 1.88 -17.38 -4.44
N HIS A 248 2.75 -17.08 -3.47
CA HIS A 248 3.53 -15.86 -3.42
C HIS A 248 4.97 -16.19 -3.08
N ILE A 249 5.88 -15.33 -3.50
CA ILE A 249 7.31 -15.42 -3.19
C ILE A 249 7.70 -14.08 -2.57
N GLY A 250 8.37 -14.10 -1.44
CA GLY A 250 8.92 -12.91 -0.82
C GLY A 250 9.95 -12.24 -1.72
N CYS A 251 9.93 -10.92 -1.82
CA CYS A 251 10.95 -10.15 -2.54
C CYS A 251 12.37 -10.34 -1.96
N GLU A 252 12.47 -10.81 -0.71
CA GLU A 252 13.73 -11.10 -0.04
C GLU A 252 14.11 -12.60 -0.15
N GLU A 253 13.26 -13.46 -0.73
CA GLU A 253 13.59 -14.86 -0.98
C GLU A 253 14.55 -14.98 -2.17
N HIS A 254 15.55 -15.86 -2.05
CA HIS A 254 16.57 -16.06 -3.09
C HIS A 254 16.37 -17.34 -3.90
N ARG A 255 15.32 -18.10 -3.62
CA ARG A 255 15.04 -19.37 -4.29
C ARG A 255 13.53 -19.51 -4.48
N VAL A 256 13.14 -20.07 -5.62
CA VAL A 256 11.77 -20.45 -5.91
C VAL A 256 11.71 -21.98 -5.94
N PRO A 257 11.18 -22.65 -4.90
CA PRO A 257 10.97 -24.09 -4.93
C PRO A 257 9.82 -24.43 -5.90
N LEU A 258 9.97 -25.48 -6.68
CA LEU A 258 9.05 -25.89 -7.73
C LEU A 258 8.93 -27.41 -7.74
N LEU A 259 7.71 -27.92 -7.87
CA LEU A 259 7.45 -29.33 -8.13
C LEU A 259 6.80 -29.46 -9.50
N LEU A 260 7.49 -30.10 -10.43
CA LEU A 260 7.01 -30.38 -11.77
C LEU A 260 6.45 -31.80 -11.81
N ARG A 261 5.23 -31.96 -12.35
CA ARG A 261 4.63 -33.25 -12.64
C ARG A 261 4.29 -33.31 -14.12
N VAL A 262 4.74 -34.36 -14.78
CA VAL A 262 4.49 -34.60 -16.20
C VAL A 262 4.06 -36.05 -16.41
N ARG A 263 3.14 -36.27 -17.34
CA ARG A 263 2.74 -37.60 -17.82
C ARG A 263 2.22 -37.49 -19.25
N ALA A 264 2.03 -38.63 -19.91
CA ALA A 264 1.31 -38.71 -21.18
C ALA A 264 0.09 -39.62 -21.00
N ASN A 265 -1.12 -39.08 -21.21
CA ASN A 265 -2.38 -39.80 -21.03
C ASN A 265 -2.74 -40.66 -22.24
N ASP A 266 -3.58 -41.68 -22.02
CA ASP A 266 -4.40 -42.32 -23.05
C ASP A 266 -3.62 -42.85 -24.28
N LEU A 267 -2.35 -43.18 -24.10
CA LEU A 267 -1.52 -43.86 -25.09
C LEU A 267 -1.58 -45.36 -24.89
N GLY A 268 -2.80 -45.90 -24.72
CA GLY A 268 -3.02 -47.30 -24.38
C GLY A 268 -2.32 -48.23 -25.36
N SER A 269 -1.19 -48.84 -24.99
CA SER A 269 -0.35 -49.72 -25.84
C SER A 269 -0.26 -49.29 -27.31
N SER A 270 -0.30 -47.98 -27.56
CA SER A 270 -0.57 -47.46 -28.89
C SER A 270 0.70 -47.61 -29.73
N SER A 271 0.56 -48.26 -30.89
CA SER A 271 1.60 -48.46 -31.91
C SER A 271 2.14 -47.16 -32.52
N LEU A 272 1.91 -46.01 -31.88
CA LEU A 272 2.30 -44.69 -32.35
C LEU A 272 3.71 -44.32 -31.89
N GLY A 273 4.33 -45.04 -30.97
CA GLY A 273 5.67 -44.75 -30.43
C GLY A 273 5.63 -44.15 -29.02
N THR A 274 6.80 -43.78 -28.50
CA THR A 274 6.97 -43.30 -27.11
C THR A 274 7.52 -41.89 -27.06
N LEU A 275 6.94 -41.04 -26.21
CA LEU A 275 7.50 -39.72 -25.91
C LEU A 275 8.48 -39.82 -24.75
N ARG A 276 9.65 -39.22 -24.92
CA ARG A 276 10.68 -39.13 -23.89
C ARG A 276 10.98 -37.67 -23.57
N LEU A 277 10.99 -37.30 -22.31
CA LEU A 277 11.50 -36.02 -21.83
C LEU A 277 13.02 -36.11 -21.71
N ASP A 278 13.75 -35.43 -22.59
CA ASP A 278 15.22 -35.43 -22.57
C ASP A 278 15.77 -34.47 -21.52
N ASP A 279 15.22 -33.26 -21.45
CA ASP A 279 15.56 -32.23 -20.46
C ASP A 279 14.45 -31.19 -20.35
N PHE A 280 14.46 -30.40 -19.28
CA PHE A 280 13.60 -29.25 -19.12
C PHE A 280 14.39 -28.02 -18.70
N GLU A 281 13.91 -26.84 -19.08
CA GLU A 281 14.51 -25.56 -18.79
C GLU A 281 13.53 -24.65 -18.05
N ILE A 282 14.02 -23.88 -17.09
CA ILE A 282 13.21 -22.93 -16.34
C ILE A 282 13.75 -21.53 -16.54
N GLU A 283 12.86 -20.65 -16.97
CA GLU A 283 13.05 -19.21 -17.08
C GLU A 283 12.14 -18.51 -16.07
N LEU A 284 12.68 -17.52 -15.38
CA LEU A 284 11.92 -16.69 -14.44
C LEU A 284 12.05 -15.24 -14.87
N ASN A 285 10.93 -14.62 -15.26
CA ASN A 285 10.90 -13.32 -15.92
C ASN A 285 10.07 -12.32 -15.11
N GLN A 286 10.63 -11.13 -14.87
CA GLN A 286 9.89 -9.93 -14.45
C GLN A 286 9.56 -9.10 -15.69
N ILE A 287 8.29 -8.77 -15.86
CA ILE A 287 7.77 -8.01 -16.99
C ILE A 287 7.15 -6.73 -16.43
N GLU A 288 7.85 -5.62 -16.62
CA GLU A 288 7.39 -4.27 -16.29
C GLU A 288 6.73 -3.68 -17.53
N LYS A 289 5.41 -3.54 -17.51
CA LYS A 289 4.64 -2.85 -18.54
C LYS A 289 4.35 -1.43 -18.10
N PHE A 290 4.55 -0.50 -18.99
CA PHE A 290 4.30 0.92 -18.79
C PHE A 290 3.36 1.43 -19.85
N SER A 291 2.54 2.41 -19.49
CA SER A 291 1.56 3.01 -20.38
C SER A 291 1.53 4.53 -20.19
N SER A 292 1.57 5.25 -21.31
CA SER A 292 1.42 6.72 -21.35
C SER A 292 0.03 7.21 -20.94
N ARG A 293 -0.95 6.30 -20.84
CA ARG A 293 -2.30 6.57 -20.35
C ARG A 293 -2.68 5.61 -19.22
N PRO A 294 -3.66 5.93 -18.38
CA PRO A 294 -4.16 4.99 -17.39
C PRO A 294 -4.65 3.71 -18.07
N MET A 295 -4.20 2.55 -17.61
CA MET A 295 -4.63 1.26 -18.12
C MET A 295 -6.12 1.05 -17.84
N SER A 296 -6.92 0.73 -18.86
CA SER A 296 -8.36 0.49 -18.71
C SER A 296 -8.65 -0.57 -17.65
N ALA A 297 -7.89 -1.67 -17.66
CA ALA A 297 -8.02 -2.74 -16.67
C ALA A 297 -7.91 -2.24 -15.22
N TYR A 298 -7.17 -1.15 -14.96
CA TYR A 298 -7.08 -0.56 -13.62
C TYR A 298 -8.32 0.28 -13.32
N VAL A 299 -8.68 1.18 -14.24
CA VAL A 299 -9.85 2.07 -14.13
C VAL A 299 -11.15 1.27 -13.97
N ASP A 300 -11.27 0.15 -14.69
CA ASP A 300 -12.45 -0.72 -14.67
C ASP A 300 -12.53 -1.57 -13.38
N SER A 301 -11.40 -1.78 -12.69
CA SER A 301 -11.33 -2.64 -11.49
C SER A 301 -11.50 -1.90 -10.17
N PHE A 302 -11.33 -0.57 -10.16
CA PHE A 302 -11.24 0.21 -8.92
C PHE A 302 -12.06 1.51 -8.99
N PRO A 303 -12.61 1.98 -7.84
CA PRO A 303 -13.44 3.18 -7.79
C PRO A 303 -12.56 4.45 -7.87
N VAL A 304 -12.11 4.77 -9.07
CA VAL A 304 -11.32 5.98 -9.35
C VAL A 304 -12.22 7.22 -9.52
N PRO A 305 -11.72 8.44 -9.21
CA PRO A 305 -12.45 9.68 -9.44
C PRO A 305 -12.92 9.82 -10.88
N SER A 306 -14.07 10.46 -11.04
CA SER A 306 -14.72 10.66 -12.34
C SER A 306 -13.86 11.52 -13.28
N MET A 307 -14.10 11.47 -14.59
CA MET A 307 -13.32 12.25 -15.57
C MET A 307 -13.33 13.77 -15.31
N HIS A 308 -14.37 14.31 -14.66
CA HIS A 308 -14.43 15.74 -14.28
C HIS A 308 -13.48 16.08 -13.13
N GLU A 309 -13.17 15.09 -12.30
CA GLU A 309 -12.23 15.18 -11.19
C GLU A 309 -10.84 14.67 -11.59
N GLN A 310 -10.60 14.34 -12.86
CA GLN A 310 -9.28 14.01 -13.37
C GLN A 310 -8.60 15.24 -13.98
N PRO A 311 -7.26 15.32 -13.97
CA PRO A 311 -6.55 16.29 -14.80
C PRO A 311 -6.91 16.11 -16.29
N PRO A 312 -6.97 17.18 -17.10
CA PRO A 312 -6.71 18.58 -16.73
C PRO A 312 -7.91 19.30 -16.10
N ASN A 313 -9.09 18.67 -16.03
CA ASN A 313 -10.33 19.32 -15.55
C ASN A 313 -10.22 19.78 -14.09
N LEU A 314 -9.61 18.94 -13.25
CA LEU A 314 -9.24 19.31 -11.89
C LEU A 314 -7.73 19.02 -11.71
N PRO A 315 -6.85 20.05 -11.65
CA PRO A 315 -5.41 19.84 -11.54
C PRO A 315 -5.07 19.13 -10.23
N LEU A 316 -3.99 18.35 -10.24
CA LEU A 316 -3.41 17.73 -9.03
C LEU A 316 -2.97 18.84 -8.05
N LEU A 317 -3.04 18.58 -6.74
CA LEU A 317 -2.65 19.58 -5.72
C LEU A 317 -1.14 19.86 -5.76
N SER A 318 -0.35 18.84 -6.05
CA SER A 318 1.08 18.99 -6.32
C SER A 318 1.42 18.20 -7.57
N PRO A 319 1.34 18.79 -8.77
CA PRO A 319 1.71 18.10 -10.01
C PRO A 319 3.23 18.01 -10.17
N HIS A 320 3.71 17.06 -10.96
CA HIS A 320 5.11 16.98 -11.35
C HIS A 320 5.54 18.27 -12.09
N PRO A 321 6.80 18.75 -11.94
CA PRO A 321 7.26 19.96 -12.63
C PRO A 321 7.11 19.92 -14.15
N TRP A 322 7.09 18.72 -14.75
CA TRP A 322 6.87 18.54 -16.19
C TRP A 322 5.48 18.96 -16.63
N GLN A 323 4.46 18.90 -15.77
CA GLN A 323 3.11 19.35 -16.10
C GLN A 323 3.12 20.81 -16.59
N SER A 324 3.93 21.68 -15.95
CA SER A 324 4.03 23.08 -16.36
C SER A 324 4.63 23.23 -17.76
N LEU A 325 5.63 22.41 -18.12
CA LEU A 325 6.22 22.43 -19.46
C LEU A 325 5.21 21.97 -20.53
N TYR A 326 4.38 20.99 -20.19
CA TYR A 326 3.27 20.52 -21.03
C TYR A 326 2.17 21.56 -21.19
N ALA A 327 1.76 22.20 -20.09
CA ALA A 327 0.76 23.26 -20.12
C ALA A 327 1.21 24.46 -20.97
N LEU A 328 2.52 24.72 -21.03
CA LEU A 328 3.12 25.76 -21.88
C LEU A 328 3.34 25.31 -23.34
N GLY A 329 3.04 24.06 -23.69
CA GLY A 329 3.27 23.51 -25.04
C GLY A 329 4.75 23.37 -25.40
N LEU A 330 5.65 23.35 -24.41
CA LEU A 330 7.10 23.21 -24.62
C LEU A 330 7.52 21.75 -24.87
N VAL A 331 6.63 20.80 -24.58
CA VAL A 331 6.83 19.37 -24.84
C VAL A 331 5.61 18.83 -25.59
N VAL A 332 5.86 18.04 -26.63
CA VAL A 332 4.79 17.48 -27.47
C VAL A 332 4.06 16.38 -26.69
N GLN A 333 2.73 16.46 -26.65
CA GLN A 333 1.88 15.37 -26.17
C GLN A 333 1.59 14.43 -27.34
N HIS A 334 1.74 13.13 -27.12
CA HIS A 334 1.40 12.14 -28.13
C HIS A 334 -0.10 11.83 -28.11
N ASP A 335 -0.74 11.90 -29.28
CA ASP A 335 -2.18 11.62 -29.44
C ASP A 335 -2.53 10.15 -29.21
N TYR A 336 -1.55 9.26 -29.23
CA TYR A 336 -1.71 7.81 -29.11
C TYR A 336 -1.13 7.31 -27.79
N ALA A 337 -1.77 6.28 -27.22
CA ALA A 337 -1.23 5.59 -26.06
C ALA A 337 0.06 4.85 -26.44
N VAL A 338 1.17 5.23 -25.82
CA VAL A 338 2.46 4.54 -25.96
C VAL A 338 2.55 3.51 -24.85
N ASN A 339 2.63 2.24 -25.24
CA ASN A 339 2.86 1.12 -24.33
C ASN A 339 4.25 0.56 -24.58
N TRP A 340 5.01 0.31 -23.51
CA TRP A 340 6.28 -0.38 -23.62
C TRP A 340 6.44 -1.39 -22.49
N SER A 341 7.26 -2.39 -22.74
CA SER A 341 7.54 -3.45 -21.76
C SER A 341 9.03 -3.68 -21.62
N LYS A 342 9.48 -3.74 -20.37
CA LYS A 342 10.83 -4.14 -20.01
C LYS A 342 10.78 -5.55 -19.46
N HIS A 343 11.57 -6.44 -20.05
CA HIS A 343 11.72 -7.83 -19.63
C HIS A 343 13.05 -7.97 -18.90
N THR A 344 13.00 -8.53 -17.70
CA THR A 344 14.17 -8.78 -16.86
C THR A 344 14.19 -10.25 -16.48
N HIS A 345 15.24 -10.96 -16.86
CA HIS A 345 15.46 -12.33 -16.39
C HIS A 345 15.95 -12.27 -14.94
N LEU A 346 15.36 -13.09 -14.07
CA LEU A 346 15.68 -13.15 -12.65
C LEU A 346 16.60 -14.33 -12.30
N VAL A 347 17.00 -15.12 -13.31
CA VAL A 347 17.90 -16.28 -13.15
C VAL A 347 19.27 -15.95 -13.73
N SER A 348 20.34 -16.34 -13.05
CA SER A 348 21.70 -16.28 -13.61
C SER A 348 21.78 -17.06 -14.93
N GLY A 349 22.23 -16.40 -16.01
CA GLY A 349 22.33 -17.05 -17.32
C GLY A 349 21.00 -17.17 -18.08
N ASN A 350 19.97 -16.42 -17.64
CA ASN A 350 18.62 -16.31 -18.22
C ASN A 350 17.73 -17.55 -18.03
N ARG A 351 18.31 -18.75 -17.98
CA ARG A 351 17.61 -20.03 -17.81
C ARG A 351 18.44 -21.06 -17.04
N VAL A 352 17.76 -21.93 -16.29
CA VAL A 352 18.37 -23.13 -15.69
C VAL A 352 17.91 -24.37 -16.44
N ARG A 353 18.84 -25.24 -16.85
CA ARG A 353 18.51 -26.52 -17.51
C ARG A 353 18.69 -27.67 -16.52
N PHE A 354 17.71 -28.56 -16.50
CA PHE A 354 17.68 -29.77 -15.69
C PHE A 354 17.58 -30.98 -16.60
N LYS A 355 18.43 -31.98 -16.36
CA LYS A 355 18.40 -33.25 -17.08
C LYS A 355 17.92 -34.35 -16.14
N PRO A 356 16.87 -35.12 -16.50
CA PRO A 356 16.55 -36.35 -15.82
C PRO A 356 17.75 -37.29 -15.76
N ALA A 357 17.80 -38.13 -14.73
CA ALA A 357 18.82 -39.17 -14.64
C ALA A 357 18.72 -40.14 -15.84
N LEU A 358 19.82 -40.86 -16.13
CA LEU A 358 19.86 -41.91 -17.16
C LEU A 358 19.60 -41.45 -18.61
N GLY A 359 19.71 -40.16 -18.91
CA GLY A 359 19.69 -39.65 -20.28
C GLY A 359 18.30 -39.41 -20.88
N GLY A 360 17.27 -39.40 -20.05
CA GLY A 360 15.89 -39.06 -20.42
C GLY A 360 14.87 -39.81 -19.56
N LEU A 361 13.63 -39.35 -19.61
CA LEU A 361 12.51 -39.93 -18.89
C LEU A 361 11.41 -40.27 -19.89
N GLU A 362 11.10 -41.56 -20.04
CA GLU A 362 9.95 -41.99 -20.85
C GLU A 362 8.66 -41.55 -20.17
N LEU A 363 7.78 -40.88 -20.92
CA LEU A 363 6.50 -40.40 -20.44
C LEU A 363 5.45 -41.50 -20.63
N ASN A 364 4.88 -41.95 -19.52
CA ASN A 364 3.82 -42.94 -19.46
C ASN A 364 2.58 -42.36 -18.76
N GLU A 365 1.59 -43.21 -18.46
CA GLU A 365 0.36 -42.81 -17.76
C GLU A 365 0.60 -42.35 -16.31
N ASP A 366 1.72 -42.78 -15.72
CA ASP A 366 2.11 -42.42 -14.37
C ASP A 366 2.72 -41.02 -14.30
N TRP A 367 2.44 -40.33 -13.19
CA TRP A 367 3.04 -39.03 -12.95
C TRP A 367 4.52 -39.14 -12.62
N ALA A 368 5.36 -38.66 -13.52
CA ALA A 368 6.75 -38.38 -13.19
C ALA A 368 6.84 -37.08 -12.40
N LYS A 369 7.45 -37.15 -11.21
CA LYS A 369 7.59 -36.04 -10.26
C LYS A 369 9.03 -35.57 -10.19
N MET A 370 9.26 -34.28 -10.38
CA MET A 370 10.57 -33.64 -10.31
C MET A 370 10.52 -32.48 -9.32
N ASP A 371 11.22 -32.61 -8.21
CA ASP A 371 11.38 -31.55 -7.22
C ASP A 371 12.64 -30.74 -7.54
N THR A 372 12.51 -29.43 -7.65
CA THR A 372 13.61 -28.54 -8.02
C THR A 372 13.46 -27.17 -7.39
N SER A 373 14.50 -26.36 -7.47
CA SER A 373 14.46 -24.96 -7.03
C SER A 373 15.26 -24.09 -7.99
N VAL A 374 14.76 -22.90 -8.27
CA VAL A 374 15.47 -21.90 -9.09
C VAL A 374 16.01 -20.81 -8.21
N SER A 375 17.32 -20.57 -8.26
CA SER A 375 17.93 -19.44 -7.56
C SER A 375 17.59 -18.13 -8.28
N ILE A 376 17.15 -17.14 -7.52
CA ILE A 376 16.93 -15.77 -7.96
C ILE A 376 18.25 -15.03 -7.84
N ASP A 377 18.71 -14.42 -8.92
CA ASP A 377 19.90 -13.60 -8.94
C ASP A 377 19.50 -12.12 -8.92
N PRO A 378 19.52 -11.47 -7.75
CA PRO A 378 19.15 -10.06 -7.63
C PRO A 378 20.17 -9.11 -8.27
N THR A 379 21.30 -9.62 -8.79
CA THR A 379 22.45 -8.83 -9.26
C THR A 379 22.68 -8.88 -10.78
N THR A 380 21.82 -9.55 -11.54
CA THR A 380 21.97 -9.74 -12.99
C THR A 380 21.69 -8.48 -13.83
N ARG A 381 22.53 -7.46 -13.69
CA ARG A 381 22.92 -6.57 -14.79
C ARG A 381 24.41 -6.72 -15.08
N LYS A 382 24.73 -7.44 -16.17
CA LYS A 382 26.08 -7.48 -16.73
C LYS A 382 26.47 -6.22 -17.51
N SER A 383 25.56 -5.26 -17.68
CA SER A 383 25.80 -4.04 -18.48
C SER A 383 25.53 -2.79 -17.65
N HIS A 384 26.61 -2.03 -17.42
CA HIS A 384 26.73 -0.78 -16.67
C HIS A 384 26.87 -0.89 -15.15
N PRO A 385 27.78 -0.09 -14.54
CA PRO A 385 27.95 -0.04 -13.10
C PRO A 385 26.62 0.34 -12.48
N ALA A 386 26.01 -0.64 -11.80
CA ALA A 386 24.74 -0.48 -11.11
C ALA A 386 24.85 0.75 -10.22
N ARG A 387 24.04 1.78 -10.50
CA ARG A 387 23.88 2.87 -9.55
C ARG A 387 23.32 2.24 -8.27
N LYS A 388 23.98 2.52 -7.16
CA LYS A 388 23.61 2.07 -5.81
C LYS A 388 22.12 2.37 -5.57
N GLY A 389 21.25 1.36 -5.66
CA GLY A 389 19.81 1.52 -5.44
C GLY A 389 18.87 0.74 -6.38
N ASP A 390 19.33 0.25 -7.53
CA ASP A 390 18.48 -0.54 -8.43
C ASP A 390 18.24 -1.96 -7.86
N ARG A 391 17.25 -2.11 -6.97
CA ARG A 391 16.70 -3.43 -6.65
C ARG A 391 16.08 -3.99 -7.94
N GLN A 392 16.68 -5.07 -8.47
CA GLN A 392 16.27 -5.66 -9.75
C GLN A 392 14.92 -6.37 -9.66
N LEU A 393 14.65 -7.00 -8.52
CA LEU A 393 13.38 -7.66 -8.23
C LEU A 393 12.42 -6.64 -7.61
N GLN A 394 11.30 -6.41 -8.29
CA GLN A 394 10.23 -5.57 -7.79
C GLN A 394 9.05 -6.43 -7.38
N ALA A 395 8.23 -5.92 -6.46
CA ALA A 395 6.98 -6.57 -6.12
C ALA A 395 6.05 -6.64 -7.34
N THR A 396 5.12 -7.59 -7.33
CA THR A 396 4.01 -7.61 -8.26
C THR A 396 3.11 -6.42 -7.95
N VAL A 397 3.00 -5.49 -8.89
CA VAL A 397 2.34 -4.20 -8.70
C VAL A 397 1.41 -3.93 -9.86
N PHE A 398 0.27 -3.31 -9.55
CA PHE A 398 -0.69 -2.86 -10.55
C PHE A 398 -1.16 -1.44 -10.19
N THR A 399 -0.70 -0.45 -10.95
CA THR A 399 -1.06 0.97 -10.82
C THR A 399 -1.66 1.47 -12.14
N PRO A 400 -2.18 2.71 -12.21
CA PRO A 400 -2.74 3.25 -13.46
C PRO A 400 -1.75 3.22 -14.64
N HIS A 401 -0.48 3.54 -14.43
CA HIS A 401 0.51 3.67 -15.51
C HIS A 401 1.52 2.52 -15.59
N MET A 402 1.60 1.68 -14.56
CA MET A 402 2.60 0.63 -14.48
C MET A 402 2.01 -0.69 -13.98
N ARG A 403 2.42 -1.79 -14.63
CA ARG A 403 2.11 -3.15 -14.20
C ARG A 403 3.36 -4.00 -14.19
N ILE A 404 3.68 -4.56 -13.04
CA ILE A 404 4.78 -5.50 -12.86
C ILE A 404 4.18 -6.88 -12.64
N LYS A 405 4.46 -7.81 -13.56
CA LYS A 405 4.06 -9.21 -13.43
C LYS A 405 5.28 -10.12 -13.49
N HIS A 406 5.16 -11.28 -12.89
CA HIS A 406 6.20 -12.29 -12.90
C HIS A 406 5.68 -13.54 -13.57
N GLU A 407 6.53 -14.14 -14.38
CA GLU A 407 6.16 -15.27 -15.24
C GLU A 407 7.25 -16.32 -15.13
N LEU A 408 6.85 -17.51 -14.70
CA LEU A 408 7.68 -18.71 -14.69
C LEU A 408 7.39 -19.46 -15.98
N ARG A 409 8.40 -19.63 -16.82
CA ARG A 409 8.30 -20.40 -18.06
C ARG A 409 9.09 -21.69 -17.91
N VAL A 410 8.42 -22.82 -18.05
CA VAL A 410 9.04 -24.15 -18.01
C VAL A 410 9.03 -24.70 -19.43
N GLY A 411 10.20 -24.78 -20.05
CA GLY A 411 10.43 -25.39 -21.37
C GLY A 411 10.74 -26.88 -21.25
N PHE A 412 10.29 -27.67 -22.20
CA PHE A 412 10.47 -29.11 -22.30
C PHE A 412 11.11 -29.45 -23.64
N ASN A 413 12.14 -30.28 -23.61
CA ASN A 413 12.70 -30.91 -24.80
C ASN A 413 12.21 -32.35 -24.86
N LEU A 414 11.23 -32.60 -25.71
CA LEU A 414 10.62 -33.90 -25.92
C LEU A 414 11.25 -34.57 -27.14
N THR A 415 11.62 -35.84 -27.01
CA THR A 415 12.02 -36.70 -28.12
C THR A 415 10.94 -37.76 -28.33
N PHE A 416 10.37 -37.78 -29.51
CA PHE A 416 9.51 -38.85 -29.98
C PHE A 416 10.38 -39.97 -30.56
N VAL A 417 10.24 -41.16 -29.99
CA VAL A 417 10.87 -42.39 -30.46
C VAL A 417 9.80 -43.19 -31.21
N PRO A 418 9.93 -43.34 -32.55
CA PRO A 418 9.00 -44.14 -33.35
C PRO A 418 8.95 -45.60 -32.86
N PRO A 419 7.83 -46.31 -33.09
CA PRO A 419 7.72 -47.74 -32.76
C PRO A 419 8.73 -48.57 -33.58
N GLU A 420 9.17 -49.71 -33.04
CA GLU A 420 10.13 -50.61 -33.70
C GLU A 420 9.65 -51.10 -35.07
N ASP A 421 8.33 -51.18 -35.28
CA ASP A 421 7.68 -51.59 -36.53
C ASP A 421 7.82 -50.57 -37.68
N ALA A 422 8.35 -49.37 -37.40
CA ALA A 422 8.65 -48.34 -38.40
C ALA A 422 10.16 -48.13 -38.59
N PRO A 423 10.93 -49.16 -39.02
CA PRO A 423 12.37 -49.07 -39.15
C PRO A 423 12.76 -48.01 -40.18
N GLY A 424 13.59 -47.06 -39.77
CA GLY A 424 14.11 -45.98 -40.63
C GLY A 424 13.64 -44.57 -40.28
N GLN A 425 12.72 -44.41 -39.31
CA GLN A 425 12.43 -43.08 -38.76
C GLN A 425 13.42 -42.74 -37.65
N GLU A 426 14.12 -41.62 -37.80
CA GLU A 426 14.98 -41.07 -36.74
C GLU A 426 14.13 -40.44 -35.62
N PRO A 427 14.61 -40.46 -34.36
CA PRO A 427 13.94 -39.78 -33.26
C PRO A 427 13.71 -38.29 -33.56
N VAL A 428 12.48 -37.83 -33.36
CA VAL A 428 12.08 -36.45 -33.65
C VAL A 428 12.09 -35.63 -32.36
N ARG A 429 12.75 -34.47 -32.38
CA ARG A 429 12.78 -33.55 -31.24
C ARG A 429 11.74 -32.45 -31.39
N GLN A 430 11.01 -32.17 -30.31
CA GLN A 430 10.06 -31.09 -30.21
C GLN A 430 10.28 -30.31 -28.93
N THR A 431 10.35 -28.99 -29.06
CA THR A 431 10.40 -28.08 -27.90
C THR A 431 8.99 -27.60 -27.58
N ALA A 432 8.65 -27.63 -26.30
CA ALA A 432 7.38 -27.12 -25.81
C ALA A 432 7.60 -26.29 -24.55
N TYR A 433 6.63 -25.48 -24.13
CA TYR A 433 6.72 -24.77 -22.86
C TYR A 433 5.35 -24.54 -22.22
N VAL A 434 5.37 -24.28 -20.92
CA VAL A 434 4.22 -23.80 -20.15
C VAL A 434 4.56 -22.50 -19.46
N LEU A 435 3.54 -21.64 -19.27
CA LEU A 435 3.66 -20.37 -18.57
C LEU A 435 2.85 -20.42 -17.28
N VAL A 436 3.49 -20.09 -16.17
CA VAL A 436 2.90 -20.11 -14.83
C VAL A 436 2.99 -18.70 -14.24
N PRO A 437 1.86 -18.05 -13.96
CA PRO A 437 1.87 -16.76 -13.29
C PRO A 437 2.28 -16.96 -11.83
N ILE A 438 3.24 -16.17 -11.38
CA ILE A 438 3.69 -16.15 -9.99
C ILE A 438 3.69 -14.71 -9.50
N SER A 439 3.70 -14.52 -8.18
CA SER A 439 3.62 -13.18 -7.59
C SER A 439 4.70 -12.97 -6.55
N PHE A 440 5.58 -12.00 -6.79
CA PHE A 440 6.48 -11.49 -5.77
C PHE A 440 5.78 -10.47 -4.89
N THR A 441 6.01 -10.54 -3.58
CA THR A 441 5.41 -9.65 -2.57
C THR A 441 6.44 -9.23 -1.52
N PRO A 442 6.39 -7.99 -1.03
CA PRO A 442 7.03 -7.66 0.23
C PRO A 442 6.40 -8.51 1.34
N VAL A 443 7.25 -9.08 2.19
CA VAL A 443 6.82 -9.86 3.35
C VAL A 443 6.94 -8.97 4.56
N ALA A 444 5.85 -8.81 5.30
CA ALA A 444 5.92 -8.18 6.60
C ALA A 444 6.65 -9.13 7.55
N VAL A 445 7.93 -8.84 7.83
CA VAL A 445 8.61 -9.45 8.98
C VAL A 445 8.03 -8.77 10.19
N TRP A 446 7.05 -9.42 10.81
CA TRP A 446 6.58 -9.02 12.12
C TRP A 446 7.82 -8.91 13.02
N PRO A 447 8.09 -7.78 13.70
CA PRO A 447 8.84 -7.92 14.94
C PRO A 447 8.03 -8.95 15.74
N PRO A 448 8.65 -10.02 16.25
CA PRO A 448 7.93 -10.94 17.11
C PRO A 448 7.27 -10.06 18.15
N VAL A 449 5.93 -10.01 18.14
CA VAL A 449 5.19 -9.37 19.21
C VAL A 449 5.59 -10.21 20.39
N GLY A 450 6.62 -9.76 21.10
CA GLY A 450 6.96 -10.27 22.40
C GLY A 450 5.70 -9.98 23.17
N VAL A 451 4.83 -10.98 23.27
CA VAL A 451 3.77 -11.02 24.25
C VAL A 451 4.54 -10.80 25.52
N GLY A 452 4.52 -9.55 26.00
CA GLY A 452 5.24 -9.15 27.18
C GLY A 452 4.70 -10.03 28.27
N SER A 453 5.41 -11.12 28.56
CA SER A 453 5.20 -11.91 29.74
C SER A 453 5.52 -10.93 30.85
N GLY A 454 4.46 -10.31 31.38
CA GLY A 454 4.53 -9.19 32.30
C GLY A 454 5.21 -9.62 33.58
N SER A 455 6.54 -9.62 33.57
CA SER A 455 7.35 -9.59 34.78
C SER A 455 7.78 -8.14 34.94
N ALA A 456 6.91 -7.36 35.58
CA ALA A 456 7.24 -6.04 36.05
C ALA A 456 8.37 -6.15 37.07
N SER A 457 9.57 -5.73 36.67
CA SER A 457 10.60 -5.31 37.61
C SER A 457 11.18 -4.00 37.09
N PRO A 458 10.75 -2.86 37.67
CA PRO A 458 11.26 -1.57 37.27
C PRO A 458 12.64 -1.42 37.91
N THR A 459 13.69 -1.45 37.10
CA THR A 459 14.96 -0.89 37.53
C THR A 459 15.48 -0.01 36.41
N ASP A 460 15.67 1.25 36.78
CA ASP A 460 16.00 2.39 35.94
C ASP A 460 17.12 2.10 34.94
N SER A 461 16.95 2.59 33.71
CA SER A 461 17.85 3.56 33.06
C SER A 461 17.74 3.52 31.52
N GLN A 462 17.68 4.74 30.95
CA GLN A 462 17.99 5.12 29.56
C GLN A 462 16.90 4.92 28.48
N SER A 463 16.13 6.01 28.31
CA SER A 463 15.78 6.66 27.03
C SER A 463 15.84 5.81 25.76
N SER A 464 14.99 4.80 25.64
CA SER A 464 14.55 4.27 24.37
C SER A 464 13.24 4.95 23.99
N VAL A 465 13.17 5.52 22.79
CA VAL A 465 11.93 5.95 22.14
C VAL A 465 11.01 4.73 22.09
N THR A 466 10.14 4.62 23.09
CA THR A 466 9.18 3.54 23.21
C THR A 466 8.08 3.89 22.23
N SER A 467 8.18 3.37 21.01
CA SER A 467 7.03 3.22 20.14
C SER A 467 5.93 2.58 20.97
N GLY A 468 4.82 3.29 21.17
CA GLY A 468 3.68 2.78 21.94
C GLY A 468 3.21 1.42 21.43
N PRO A 469 2.42 0.68 22.23
CA PRO A 469 1.92 -0.64 21.83
C PRO A 469 1.24 -0.56 20.46
N TYR A 470 1.81 -1.24 19.47
CA TYR A 470 1.28 -1.33 18.12
C TYR A 470 -0.01 -2.16 18.18
N LEU A 471 -1.16 -1.49 18.03
CA LEU A 471 -2.44 -2.20 17.93
C LEU A 471 -2.50 -2.91 16.58
N PRO A 472 -2.85 -4.21 16.55
CA PRO A 472 -2.99 -4.94 15.29
C PRO A 472 -4.07 -4.28 14.41
N ALA A 473 -3.83 -4.25 13.10
CA ALA A 473 -4.81 -3.76 12.14
C ALA A 473 -6.09 -4.61 12.20
N TYR A 474 -7.25 -4.00 11.91
CA TYR A 474 -8.54 -4.71 11.99
C TYR A 474 -8.59 -6.00 11.15
N SER A 475 -7.98 -6.00 9.97
CA SER A 475 -7.85 -7.19 9.10
C SER A 475 -7.00 -8.34 9.68
N GLN A 476 -6.28 -8.09 10.77
CA GLN A 476 -5.52 -9.10 11.50
C GLN A 476 -6.36 -9.77 12.58
N LEU A 477 -7.41 -9.09 13.05
CA LEU A 477 -8.36 -9.59 14.03
C LEU A 477 -9.58 -10.25 13.38
N PHE A 478 -9.85 -9.97 12.11
CA PHE A 478 -11.03 -10.45 11.38
C PHE A 478 -10.65 -11.05 10.03
N TYR A 479 -11.37 -12.10 9.60
CA TYR A 479 -11.34 -12.62 8.24
C TYR A 479 -12.02 -11.63 7.28
N ASP A 480 -11.79 -11.80 5.98
CA ASP A 480 -12.36 -10.93 4.94
C ASP A 480 -13.90 -10.99 4.90
N ASN A 481 -14.50 -12.04 5.47
CA ASN A 481 -15.95 -12.18 5.65
C ASN A 481 -16.50 -11.44 6.90
N GLY A 482 -15.65 -10.75 7.66
CA GLY A 482 -16.00 -10.03 8.88
C GLY A 482 -16.07 -10.89 10.14
N GLU A 483 -15.84 -12.19 10.06
CA GLU A 483 -15.75 -13.06 11.24
C GLU A 483 -14.45 -12.82 11.98
N ARG A 484 -14.49 -12.79 13.32
CA ARG A 484 -13.28 -12.64 14.14
C ARG A 484 -12.38 -13.87 13.93
N ARG A 485 -11.08 -13.64 13.73
CA ARG A 485 -10.08 -14.72 13.76
C ARG A 485 -9.94 -15.16 15.21
N ASP A 486 -10.29 -16.41 15.49
CA ASP A 486 -10.06 -17.03 16.78
C ASP A 486 -8.56 -17.28 16.95
N ASP A 487 -7.84 -16.32 17.53
CA ASP A 487 -6.45 -16.52 17.91
C ASP A 487 -6.38 -17.05 19.35
N PRO A 488 -6.03 -18.34 19.56
CA PRO A 488 -5.95 -18.92 20.89
C PRO A 488 -4.87 -18.29 21.79
N LEU A 489 -3.94 -17.51 21.23
CA LEU A 489 -2.86 -16.86 21.98
C LEU A 489 -3.16 -15.42 22.40
N THR A 490 -4.05 -14.73 21.70
CA THR A 490 -4.22 -13.28 21.86
C THR A 490 -5.17 -12.89 23.00
N GLY A 491 -5.92 -13.85 23.56
CA GLY A 491 -6.89 -13.56 24.62
C GLY A 491 -7.97 -12.56 24.16
N TRP A 492 -8.97 -12.34 25.01
CA TRP A 492 -10.06 -11.45 24.69
C TRP A 492 -9.58 -10.00 24.83
N LEU A 493 -9.27 -9.31 23.72
CA LEU A 493 -9.09 -7.86 23.73
C LEU A 493 -10.28 -7.18 24.43
N PRO A 494 -10.07 -6.17 25.31
CA PRO A 494 -11.16 -5.48 25.99
C PRO A 494 -12.17 -4.94 24.99
N MET A 495 -13.45 -5.23 25.18
CA MET A 495 -14.50 -4.58 24.40
C MET A 495 -14.47 -3.08 24.70
N TYR A 496 -14.31 -2.26 23.67
CA TYR A 496 -14.57 -0.83 23.78
C TYR A 496 -16.05 -0.65 24.15
N CYS A 497 -16.30 -0.23 25.38
CA CYS A 497 -17.62 0.28 25.76
C CYS A 497 -17.68 1.73 25.26
N GLU A 498 -18.62 2.03 24.38
CA GLU A 498 -19.03 3.41 24.12
C GLU A 498 -19.56 4.00 25.43
N GLN A 499 -18.68 4.59 26.24
CA GLN A 499 -19.13 5.62 27.18
C GLN A 499 -19.35 6.87 26.36
N ALA A 500 -20.62 7.04 25.98
CA ALA A 500 -21.13 8.18 25.26
C ALA A 500 -20.68 9.50 25.89
N ASP A 501 -20.34 10.44 25.01
CA ASP A 501 -20.18 11.86 25.27
C ASP A 501 -21.37 12.41 26.06
N GLU A 502 -21.28 12.44 27.39
CA GLU A 502 -21.94 13.48 28.17
C GLU A 502 -21.00 14.69 28.18
N VAL A 503 -21.51 15.78 27.60
CA VAL A 503 -20.89 17.10 27.53
C VAL A 503 -20.42 17.54 28.91
N ALA A 504 -19.12 17.44 29.16
CA ALA A 504 -18.48 18.07 30.31
C ALA A 504 -18.07 19.50 29.95
N GLU A 505 -18.95 20.46 30.23
CA GLU A 505 -18.51 21.85 30.43
C GLU A 505 -17.74 21.91 31.76
N PHE A 506 -16.41 21.92 31.69
CA PHE A 506 -15.58 22.16 32.87
C PHE A 506 -15.53 23.66 33.19
N SER A 507 -16.28 24.08 34.22
CA SER A 507 -15.99 25.33 34.93
C SER A 507 -14.84 25.13 35.90
N ALA A 508 -13.80 25.96 35.80
CA ALA A 508 -12.55 25.87 36.54
C ALA A 508 -12.62 26.22 38.05
N SER A 509 -13.76 26.02 38.74
CA SER A 509 -13.94 26.56 40.10
C SER A 509 -14.42 25.60 41.20
N MET A 510 -14.36 24.27 41.02
CA MET A 510 -14.74 23.35 42.12
C MET A 510 -13.79 22.15 42.25
N MET A 511 -12.68 22.34 42.95
CA MET A 511 -11.96 21.24 43.62
C MET A 511 -11.89 21.53 45.12
N SER A 512 -12.90 21.07 45.87
CA SER A 512 -12.73 20.75 47.30
C SER A 512 -13.77 19.71 47.74
N GLY A 513 -13.29 18.46 47.93
CA GLY A 513 -13.73 17.52 48.96
C GLY A 513 -15.09 16.81 48.80
N PHE A 514 -15.02 15.46 48.69
CA PHE A 514 -15.79 14.42 49.42
C PHE A 514 -16.02 13.15 48.54
N PRO A 515 -16.26 11.95 49.16
CA PRO A 515 -15.77 10.68 48.65
C PRO A 515 -16.81 9.85 47.90
N ILE A 516 -16.31 8.91 47.12
CA ILE A 516 -17.03 7.99 46.24
C ILE A 516 -17.78 6.92 47.05
N PRO A 517 -19.07 6.64 46.77
CA PRO A 517 -19.69 5.37 47.13
C PRO A 517 -19.61 4.36 45.97
N SER A 518 -19.32 3.12 46.37
CA SER A 518 -19.15 1.95 45.52
C SER A 518 -20.48 1.34 45.05
N SER A 519 -20.44 0.76 43.86
CA SER A 519 -21.28 -0.32 43.31
C SER A 519 -22.72 0.00 42.87
N ALA A 520 -22.98 -0.19 41.58
CA ALA A 520 -24.29 -0.58 41.06
C ALA A 520 -24.12 -1.66 39.98
N GLN A 521 -24.70 -2.83 40.24
CA GLN A 521 -24.81 -3.97 39.32
C GLN A 521 -25.77 -3.63 38.19
N CYS A 522 -25.37 -3.87 36.94
CA CYS A 522 -26.24 -3.75 35.77
C CYS A 522 -26.73 -5.15 35.36
N SER A 523 -28.05 -5.35 35.33
CA SER A 523 -28.71 -6.59 34.91
C SER A 523 -28.94 -6.62 33.39
N PRO A 524 -28.85 -7.78 32.72
CA PRO A 524 -29.02 -7.85 31.27
C PRO A 524 -30.49 -7.76 30.85
N ARG A 525 -30.74 -6.93 29.84
CA ARG A 525 -32.05 -6.71 29.20
C ARG A 525 -32.29 -7.79 28.14
N THR A 526 -33.41 -8.49 28.25
CA THR A 526 -33.87 -9.53 27.32
C THR A 526 -34.41 -8.89 26.03
N LEU A 527 -33.95 -9.35 24.86
CA LEU A 527 -34.47 -8.95 23.54
C LEU A 527 -35.74 -9.75 23.18
N PRO A 528 -36.70 -9.16 22.43
CA PRO A 528 -37.91 -9.86 21.99
C PRO A 528 -37.65 -10.73 20.75
N PRO A 529 -38.48 -11.77 20.51
CA PRO A 529 -38.26 -12.74 19.43
C PRO A 529 -38.63 -12.18 18.05
N SER A 530 -37.85 -12.56 17.05
CA SER A 530 -38.05 -12.23 15.64
C SER A 530 -39.14 -13.09 14.98
N HIS A 531 -39.99 -12.46 14.18
CA HIS A 531 -41.01 -13.12 13.36
C HIS A 531 -40.40 -13.77 12.10
N PRO A 532 -40.93 -14.92 11.63
CA PRO A 532 -40.44 -15.60 10.43
C PRO A 532 -40.99 -14.96 9.14
N VAL A 533 -40.08 -14.80 8.16
CA VAL A 533 -40.38 -14.34 6.81
C VAL A 533 -41.01 -15.48 5.99
N GLN A 534 -42.24 -15.25 5.51
CA GLN A 534 -42.92 -16.12 4.54
C GLN A 534 -42.25 -16.02 3.17
N ARG A 535 -41.76 -17.15 2.64
CA ARG A 535 -41.50 -17.32 1.20
C ARG A 535 -42.81 -17.64 0.49
N ARG A 536 -43.08 -16.96 -0.61
CA ARG A 536 -44.15 -17.27 -1.56
C ARG A 536 -43.57 -17.90 -2.84
N PRO A 537 -44.40 -18.69 -3.55
CA PRO A 537 -43.99 -19.74 -4.50
C PRO A 537 -43.38 -19.23 -5.80
#